data_AF-A0A8X6LNI6-F1
#
_entry.id   AF-A0A8X6LNI6-F1
#
_cell.length_a   1.000
_cell.length_b   1.000
_cell.length_c   1.000
_cell.angle_alpha   90.00
_cell.angle_beta   90.00
_cell.angle_gamma   90.00
#
_symmetry.space_group_name_H-M   'P 1'
#
loop_
_entity.id
_entity.type
_entity.pdbx_description
1 polymer ?
#
loop_
_entity_poly.entity_id
_entity_poly.type
_entity_poly.pdbx_seq_one_letter_code
_entity_poly.pdbx_strand_id
1 'polypeptide(L)'
;MNLHKWCTNVPQFNEQDIFPFDRNSEQINTVKTLGLLWNSFSDTFTYKVSVSKTPRFTKRDELSQIARIYDPLGLLRPLISKAKIFMQQLWLLKLTWNEILSSELSQQWEAFIDTLQYLEAISVPRCVLLTSVKSIIVQGFADASSKAYGAVVYIQAVSKTGETRNQLLCSKSRVAPLKMMTIPRLELAACLLLVKLTNKVLAALKERADSVKLWTDSYIALSWINTFPHLLKTFVANRVSQIQQLSKDFQWRHISSECNPADALSRGLDARTLAAYEL
;
A
#
# COMPACT_ATOMS: atom_id res chain seq x y z
N MET A 1 12.01 35.62 -4.12
CA MET A 1 11.81 34.42 -3.28
C MET A 1 13.01 33.52 -3.55
N ASN A 2 13.98 33.42 -2.63
CA ASN A 2 15.16 32.59 -2.81
C ASN A 2 14.82 31.14 -2.43
N LEU A 3 14.99 30.21 -3.37
CA LEU A 3 14.78 28.78 -3.14
C LEU A 3 16.01 28.22 -2.43
N HIS A 4 15.91 28.02 -1.12
CA HIS A 4 17.04 27.54 -0.30
C HIS A 4 17.27 26.02 -0.36
N LYS A 5 16.33 25.25 -0.92
CA LYS A 5 16.38 23.78 -1.02
C LYS A 5 15.57 23.31 -2.22
N TRP A 6 16.23 23.02 -3.35
CA TRP A 6 15.57 22.50 -4.55
C TRP A 6 16.39 21.37 -5.18
N CYS A 7 15.72 20.46 -5.88
CA CYS A 7 16.33 19.35 -6.60
C CYS A 7 15.36 18.90 -7.71
N THR A 8 15.87 18.42 -8.85
CA THR A 8 15.06 17.95 -9.98
C THR A 8 15.60 16.65 -10.55
N ASN A 9 14.74 15.88 -11.21
CA ASN A 9 15.11 14.67 -11.97
C ASN A 9 15.60 14.98 -13.40
N VAL A 10 15.76 16.25 -13.76
CA VAL A 10 16.27 16.65 -15.07
C VAL A 10 17.72 17.11 -14.94
N PRO A 11 18.71 16.31 -15.41
CA PRO A 11 20.13 16.54 -15.14
C PRO A 11 20.64 17.93 -15.52
N GLN A 12 20.15 18.48 -16.64
CA GLN A 12 20.55 19.80 -17.17
C GLN A 12 20.35 20.95 -16.19
N PHE A 13 19.42 20.81 -15.24
CA PHE A 13 19.15 21.83 -14.24
C PHE A 13 19.92 21.58 -12.93
N ASN A 14 20.47 20.37 -12.71
CA ASN A 14 21.26 20.05 -11.52
C ASN A 14 22.72 20.53 -11.61
N GLU A 15 23.22 20.92 -12.78
CA GLU A 15 24.61 21.36 -12.99
C GLU A 15 24.91 22.76 -12.41
N GLN A 16 23.89 23.51 -11.99
CA GLN A 16 24.02 24.85 -11.39
C GLN A 16 23.86 24.83 -9.86
N ASP A 17 24.34 23.79 -9.18
CA ASP A 17 24.26 23.60 -7.71
C ASP A 17 24.90 24.76 -6.92
N ILE A 18 24.20 25.90 -6.79
CA ILE A 18 24.56 27.04 -5.93
C ILE A 18 24.08 26.81 -4.48
N PHE A 19 23.19 25.83 -4.27
CA PHE A 19 22.61 25.55 -2.96
C PHE A 19 22.72 24.06 -2.64
N PRO A 20 23.70 23.64 -1.82
CA PRO A 20 23.78 22.26 -1.39
C PRO A 20 22.50 21.93 -0.62
N PHE A 21 21.65 21.10 -1.22
CA PHE A 21 20.59 20.45 -0.47
C PHE A 21 21.28 19.70 0.68
N ASP A 22 20.73 19.75 1.87
CA ASP A 22 21.24 19.01 3.02
C ASP A 22 21.07 17.51 2.73
N ARG A 23 22.05 16.95 2.02
CA ARG A 23 22.18 15.54 1.65
C ARG A 23 22.56 14.80 2.94
N ASN A 24 21.64 14.75 3.89
CA ASN A 24 21.74 13.94 5.12
C ASN A 24 21.75 12.42 4.83
N SER A 25 21.91 12.02 3.56
CA SER A 25 22.19 10.66 3.14
C SER A 25 23.61 10.61 2.58
N GLU A 26 24.41 9.67 3.08
CA GLU A 26 25.73 9.26 2.53
C GLU A 26 25.66 8.85 1.04
N GLN A 27 24.45 8.75 0.47
CA GLN A 27 24.18 8.46 -0.94
C GLN A 27 23.97 9.76 -1.74
N ILE A 28 24.81 9.93 -2.77
CA ILE A 28 24.74 10.98 -3.78
C ILE A 28 23.35 10.93 -4.46
N ASN A 29 22.74 12.10 -4.74
CA ASN A 29 21.44 12.27 -5.42
C ASN A 29 20.18 11.80 -4.66
N THR A 30 20.28 11.49 -3.37
CA THR A 30 19.10 11.12 -2.55
C THR A 30 18.66 12.27 -1.64
N VAL A 31 17.36 12.56 -1.63
CA VAL A 31 16.74 13.66 -0.89
C VAL A 31 15.52 13.15 -0.13
N LYS A 32 15.36 13.57 1.13
CA LYS A 32 14.14 13.29 1.91
C LYS A 32 13.00 14.21 1.46
N THR A 33 11.94 13.62 0.90
CA THR A 33 10.75 14.33 0.40
C THR A 33 9.50 13.78 1.07
N LEU A 34 8.76 14.62 1.79
CA LEU A 34 7.52 14.28 2.51
C LEU A 34 7.64 13.05 3.45
N GLY A 35 8.84 12.76 3.95
CA GLY A 35 9.13 11.62 4.82
C GLY A 35 9.64 10.36 4.11
N LEU A 36 9.63 10.32 2.78
CA LEU A 36 10.23 9.27 1.95
C LEU A 36 11.61 9.70 1.45
N LEU A 37 12.46 8.75 1.06
CA LEU A 37 13.68 9.06 0.31
C LEU A 37 13.37 9.04 -1.19
N TRP A 38 13.89 10.01 -1.91
CA TRP A 38 13.75 10.13 -3.36
C TRP A 38 15.14 10.27 -3.98
N ASN A 39 15.46 9.36 -4.90
CA ASN A 39 16.64 9.47 -5.75
C ASN A 39 16.25 10.29 -6.98
N SER A 40 16.80 11.50 -7.11
CA SER A 40 16.45 12.40 -8.20
C SER A 40 17.00 11.94 -9.54
N PHE A 41 18.16 11.28 -9.56
CA PHE A 41 18.78 10.80 -10.80
C PHE A 41 17.96 9.69 -11.47
N SER A 42 17.52 8.68 -10.70
CA SER A 42 16.69 7.58 -11.19
C SER A 42 15.18 7.89 -11.15
N ASP A 43 14.79 9.00 -10.55
CA ASP A 43 13.40 9.37 -10.26
C ASP A 43 12.60 8.29 -9.52
N THR A 44 13.20 7.70 -8.49
CA THR A 44 12.59 6.61 -7.71
C THR A 44 12.49 6.94 -6.23
N PHE A 45 11.45 6.43 -5.58
CA PHE A 45 11.37 6.36 -4.13
C PHE A 45 12.20 5.19 -3.62
N THR A 46 12.98 5.44 -2.57
CA THR A 46 13.81 4.44 -1.89
C THR A 46 13.52 4.46 -0.38
N TYR A 47 14.04 3.47 0.34
CA TYR A 47 13.83 3.32 1.77
C TYR A 47 15.15 3.14 2.48
N LYS A 48 15.27 3.75 3.66
CA LYS A 48 16.38 3.50 4.61
C LYS A 48 15.79 2.97 5.89
N VAL A 49 16.38 1.91 6.42
CA VAL A 49 15.83 1.19 7.56
C VAL A 49 16.71 1.43 8.78
N SER A 50 16.07 1.78 9.89
CA SER A 50 16.70 1.81 11.19
C SER A 50 16.08 0.73 12.07
N VAL A 51 16.78 -0.39 12.19
CA VAL A 51 16.40 -1.48 13.08
C VAL A 51 16.97 -1.21 14.47
N SER A 52 16.13 -1.21 15.49
CA SER A 52 16.62 -1.33 16.87
C SER A 52 16.52 -2.79 17.30
N LYS A 53 17.68 -3.44 17.39
CA LYS A 53 17.78 -4.75 18.03
C LYS A 53 17.93 -4.55 19.52
N THR A 54 17.01 -5.12 20.30
CA THR A 54 17.08 -5.18 21.76
C THR A 54 17.15 -6.65 22.17
N PRO A 55 17.80 -6.99 23.30
CA PRO A 55 17.90 -8.38 23.73
C PRO A 55 16.55 -8.99 24.14
N ARG A 56 15.55 -8.12 24.37
CA ARG A 56 14.19 -8.50 24.74
C ARG A 56 13.24 -7.56 24.05
N PHE A 57 12.16 -8.11 23.50
CA PHE A 57 11.10 -7.34 22.87
C PHE A 57 9.92 -7.20 23.82
N THR A 58 9.26 -6.05 23.75
CA THR A 58 7.96 -5.80 24.37
C THR A 58 6.97 -5.35 23.29
N LYS A 59 5.68 -5.39 23.63
CA LYS A 59 4.63 -4.84 22.75
C LYS A 59 4.85 -3.36 22.40
N ARG A 60 5.44 -2.58 23.30
CA ARG A 60 5.82 -1.18 23.04
C ARG A 60 6.92 -1.07 21.98
N ASP A 61 7.93 -1.93 22.06
CA ASP A 61 9.05 -1.93 21.11
C ASP A 61 8.59 -2.29 19.70
N GLU A 62 7.71 -3.29 19.59
CA GLU A 62 7.11 -3.69 18.32
C GLU A 62 6.34 -2.52 17.68
N LEU A 63 5.44 -1.88 18.42
CA LEU A 63 4.66 -0.76 17.90
C LEU A 63 5.55 0.41 17.48
N SER A 64 6.61 0.68 18.25
CA SER A 64 7.64 1.68 17.92
C SER A 64 8.32 1.36 16.59
N GLN A 65 8.73 0.11 16.35
CA GLN A 65 9.29 -0.30 15.06
C GLN A 65 8.29 -0.13 13.91
N ILE A 66 7.03 -0.55 14.08
CA ILE A 66 5.99 -0.38 13.05
C ILE A 66 5.82 1.10 12.70
N ALA A 67 5.81 1.97 13.71
CA ALA A 67 5.63 3.42 13.52
C ALA A 67 6.81 4.09 12.81
N ARG A 68 8.02 3.53 12.89
CA ARG A 68 9.21 4.02 12.16
C ARG A 68 9.12 3.78 10.65
N ILE A 69 8.32 2.80 10.21
CA ILE A 69 8.10 2.50 8.79
C ILE A 69 7.09 3.50 8.23
N TYR A 70 7.58 4.65 7.79
CA TYR A 70 6.76 5.70 7.23
C TYR A 70 6.42 5.41 5.75
N ASP A 71 5.14 5.14 5.48
CA ASP A 71 4.64 4.75 4.15
C ASP A 71 3.29 5.43 3.84
N PRO A 72 3.33 6.69 3.34
CA PRO A 72 2.13 7.49 3.11
C PRO A 72 1.28 6.96 1.96
N LEU A 73 1.92 6.41 0.91
CA LEU A 73 1.26 5.89 -0.27
C LEU A 73 0.81 4.42 -0.12
N GLY A 74 1.39 3.66 0.81
CA GLY A 74 1.09 2.23 0.91
C GLY A 74 1.92 1.35 0.01
N LEU A 75 3.12 1.76 -0.35
CA LEU A 75 3.98 0.96 -1.21
C LEU A 75 4.58 -0.24 -0.44
N LEU A 76 4.74 -0.10 0.88
CA LEU A 76 5.24 -1.16 1.78
C LEU A 76 4.11 -1.85 2.57
N ARG A 77 2.87 -1.70 2.10
CA ARG A 77 1.70 -2.09 2.89
C ARG A 77 1.60 -3.60 3.18
N PRO A 78 2.04 -4.54 2.32
CA PRO A 78 2.11 -5.96 2.68
C PRO A 78 2.96 -6.21 3.93
N LEU A 79 4.12 -5.56 4.02
CA LEU A 79 5.00 -5.64 5.19
C LEU A 79 4.33 -5.10 6.45
N ILE A 80 3.78 -3.89 6.36
CA ILE A 80 3.12 -3.24 7.50
C ILE A 80 1.91 -4.06 7.95
N SER A 81 1.22 -4.75 7.05
CA SER A 81 0.10 -5.63 7.37
C SER A 81 0.55 -6.84 8.17
N LYS A 82 1.65 -7.50 7.78
CA LYS A 82 2.25 -8.62 8.54
C LYS A 82 2.59 -8.19 9.97
N ALA A 83 3.23 -7.02 10.13
CA ALA A 83 3.55 -6.50 11.46
C ALA A 83 2.31 -6.16 12.29
N LYS A 84 1.29 -5.51 11.69
CA LYS A 84 0.05 -5.19 12.42
C LYS A 84 -0.78 -6.41 12.80
N ILE A 85 -0.71 -7.49 12.03
CA ILE A 85 -1.33 -8.77 12.38
C ILE A 85 -0.63 -9.37 13.62
N PHE A 86 0.70 -9.33 13.67
CA PHE A 86 1.46 -9.75 14.85
C PHE A 86 1.11 -8.89 16.08
N MET A 87 1.02 -7.56 15.92
CA MET A 87 0.55 -6.67 16.98
C MET A 87 -0.84 -7.07 17.50
N GLN A 88 -1.77 -7.43 16.60
CA GLN A 88 -3.11 -7.89 16.99
C GLN A 88 -3.06 -9.20 17.80
N GLN A 89 -2.14 -10.12 17.48
CA GLN A 89 -1.92 -11.33 18.26
C GLN A 89 -1.48 -11.00 19.69
N LEU A 90 -0.57 -10.04 19.88
CA LEU A 90 -0.16 -9.61 21.22
C LEU A 90 -1.32 -9.01 22.03
N TRP A 91 -2.21 -8.27 21.37
CA TRP A 91 -3.43 -7.75 22.00
C TRP A 91 -4.39 -8.86 22.44
N LEU A 92 -4.55 -9.90 21.63
CA LEU A 92 -5.38 -11.07 21.96
C LEU A 92 -4.83 -11.85 23.16
N LEU A 93 -3.50 -11.92 23.29
CA LEU A 93 -2.82 -12.50 24.45
C LEU A 93 -2.88 -11.61 25.70
N LYS A 94 -3.47 -10.41 25.62
CA LYS A 94 -3.62 -9.45 26.71
C LYS A 94 -2.30 -9.02 27.37
N LEU A 95 -1.19 -9.07 26.64
CA LEU A 95 0.11 -8.61 27.14
C LEU A 95 0.05 -7.12 27.49
N THR A 96 0.71 -6.70 28.56
CA THR A 96 0.87 -5.29 28.89
C THR A 96 1.94 -4.62 28.00
N TRP A 97 2.09 -3.30 28.07
CA TRP A 97 2.99 -2.57 27.17
C TRP A 97 4.47 -2.91 27.35
N ASN A 98 4.90 -3.17 28.59
CA ASN A 98 6.30 -3.38 28.96
C ASN A 98 6.59 -4.86 29.29
N GLU A 99 5.61 -5.73 29.08
CA GLU A 99 5.76 -7.17 29.29
C GLU A 99 6.66 -7.77 28.21
N ILE A 100 7.59 -8.63 28.64
CA ILE A 100 8.54 -9.29 27.76
C ILE A 100 7.80 -10.37 26.98
N LEU A 101 8.01 -10.41 25.66
CA LEU A 101 7.45 -11.46 24.82
C LEU A 101 8.05 -12.82 25.19
N SER A 102 7.23 -13.87 25.15
CA SER A 102 7.72 -15.26 25.23
C SER A 102 8.81 -15.53 24.20
N SER A 103 9.65 -16.55 24.41
CA SER A 103 10.71 -16.93 23.47
C SER A 103 10.19 -17.13 22.04
N GLU A 104 9.05 -17.81 21.88
CA GLU A 104 8.43 -18.07 20.58
C GLU A 104 8.05 -16.78 19.84
N LEU A 105 7.30 -15.88 20.49
CA LEU A 105 6.91 -14.59 19.92
C LEU A 105 8.12 -13.69 19.64
N SER A 106 9.12 -13.69 20.51
CA SER A 106 10.37 -12.95 20.30
C SER A 106 11.09 -13.43 19.05
N GLN A 107 11.21 -14.75 18.86
CA GLN A 107 11.85 -15.34 17.69
C GLN A 107 11.09 -15.02 16.40
N GLN A 108 9.75 -15.08 16.42
CA GLN A 108 8.93 -14.70 15.26
C GLN A 108 9.12 -13.22 14.88
N TRP A 109 9.15 -12.34 15.88
CA TRP A 109 9.35 -10.91 15.67
C TRP A 109 10.78 -10.58 15.21
N GLU A 110 11.79 -11.24 15.78
CA GLU A 110 13.19 -11.11 15.38
C GLU A 110 13.39 -11.54 13.93
N ALA A 111 12.81 -12.67 13.53
CA ALA A 111 12.83 -13.12 12.14
C ALA A 111 12.20 -12.10 11.18
N PHE A 112 11.11 -11.44 11.58
CA PHE A 112 10.53 -10.34 10.80
C PHE A 112 11.47 -9.14 10.70
N ILE A 113 12.04 -8.70 11.83
CA ILE A 113 12.98 -7.59 11.90
C ILE A 113 14.20 -7.83 11.00
N ASP A 114 14.76 -9.04 11.01
CA ASP A 114 15.94 -9.40 10.23
C ASP A 114 15.71 -9.31 8.72
N THR A 115 14.45 -9.38 8.28
CA THR A 115 14.12 -9.13 6.86
C THR A 115 14.10 -7.65 6.49
N LEU A 116 13.97 -6.72 7.45
CA LEU A 116 13.73 -5.31 7.13
C LEU A 116 14.87 -4.68 6.32
N GLN A 117 16.11 -5.16 6.47
CA GLN A 117 17.24 -4.70 5.65
C GLN A 117 17.01 -4.83 4.13
N TYR A 118 16.17 -5.78 3.69
CA TYR A 118 15.86 -5.95 2.26
C TYR A 118 14.99 -4.82 1.69
N LEU A 119 14.38 -3.96 2.53
CA LEU A 119 13.65 -2.79 2.05
C LEU A 119 14.55 -1.76 1.36
N GLU A 120 15.84 -1.71 1.70
CA GLU A 120 16.77 -0.77 1.06
C GLU A 120 17.07 -1.14 -0.40
N ALA A 121 16.78 -2.38 -0.80
CA ALA A 121 16.84 -2.82 -2.18
C ALA A 121 15.60 -2.43 -3.00
N ILE A 122 14.51 -2.01 -2.35
CA ILE A 122 13.28 -1.61 -3.03
C ILE A 122 13.43 -0.22 -3.60
N SER A 123 13.16 -0.11 -4.91
CA SER A 123 13.13 1.15 -5.65
C SER A 123 11.84 1.22 -6.44
N VAL A 124 11.00 2.21 -6.14
CA VAL A 124 9.68 2.37 -6.80
C VAL A 124 9.70 3.62 -7.67
N PRO A 125 9.43 3.53 -8.98
CA PRO A 125 9.36 4.70 -9.85
C PRO A 125 8.34 5.72 -9.35
N ARG A 126 8.75 7.00 -9.20
CA ARG A 126 7.84 8.07 -8.76
C ARG A 126 6.83 8.42 -9.84
N CYS A 127 7.27 8.47 -11.11
CA CYS A 127 6.42 8.78 -12.24
C CYS A 127 5.70 7.51 -12.72
N VAL A 128 4.37 7.52 -12.63
CA VAL A 128 3.51 6.41 -13.07
C VAL A 128 3.03 6.55 -14.52
N LEU A 129 3.33 7.69 -15.17
CA LEU A 129 2.90 8.00 -16.53
C LEU A 129 4.06 7.80 -17.54
N LEU A 130 3.69 7.56 -18.80
CA LEU A 130 4.60 7.50 -19.93
C LEU A 130 4.76 8.86 -20.60
N THR A 131 5.83 9.05 -21.37
CA THR A 131 5.93 10.18 -22.30
C THR A 131 4.91 9.99 -23.41
N SER A 132 4.09 11.01 -23.72
CA SER A 132 3.00 10.94 -24.72
C SER A 132 1.88 9.95 -24.39
N VAL A 133 1.30 10.04 -23.18
CA VAL A 133 0.11 9.27 -22.80
C VAL A 133 -1.06 9.57 -23.76
N LYS A 134 -1.66 8.50 -24.27
CA LYS A 134 -2.92 8.51 -25.03
C LYS A 134 -4.12 8.27 -24.12
N SER A 135 -4.00 7.35 -23.17
CA SER A 135 -5.07 7.04 -22.22
C SER A 135 -4.56 6.58 -20.86
N ILE A 136 -5.31 6.91 -19.82
CA ILE A 136 -5.05 6.55 -18.42
C ILE A 136 -6.21 5.70 -17.91
N ILE A 137 -5.91 4.49 -17.45
CA ILE A 137 -6.88 3.58 -16.84
C ILE A 137 -6.48 3.36 -15.39
N VAL A 138 -7.41 3.61 -14.47
CA VAL A 138 -7.22 3.32 -13.04
C VAL A 138 -7.70 1.90 -12.77
N GLN A 139 -6.81 1.06 -12.26
CA GLN A 139 -7.06 -0.35 -11.98
C GLN A 139 -7.00 -0.59 -10.47
N GLY A 140 -8.11 -0.99 -9.88
CA GLY A 140 -8.23 -1.22 -8.45
C GLY A 140 -8.46 -2.68 -8.12
N PHE A 141 -7.77 -3.24 -7.14
CA PHE A 141 -7.95 -4.64 -6.74
C PHE A 141 -8.22 -4.72 -5.24
N ALA A 142 -9.20 -5.52 -4.85
CA ALA A 142 -9.59 -5.76 -3.48
C ALA A 142 -9.39 -7.23 -3.12
N ASP A 143 -8.93 -7.48 -1.91
CA ASP A 143 -8.83 -8.84 -1.36
C ASP A 143 -9.03 -8.84 0.16
N ALA A 144 -9.45 -9.98 0.70
CA ALA A 144 -9.60 -10.21 2.13
C ALA A 144 -9.27 -11.63 2.55
N SER A 145 -8.56 -11.73 3.67
CA SER A 145 -8.33 -12.97 4.42
C SER A 145 -9.02 -12.89 5.78
N SER A 146 -8.93 -13.97 6.56
CA SER A 146 -9.36 -13.97 7.97
C SER A 146 -8.55 -13.02 8.86
N LYS A 147 -7.36 -12.60 8.42
CA LYS A 147 -6.42 -11.79 9.22
C LYS A 147 -6.43 -10.32 8.85
N ALA A 148 -6.60 -9.99 7.57
CA ALA A 148 -6.65 -8.60 7.09
C ALA A 148 -7.40 -8.50 5.76
N TYR A 149 -7.76 -7.29 5.39
CA TYR A 149 -8.32 -6.98 4.08
C TYR A 149 -7.68 -5.70 3.53
N GLY A 150 -7.62 -5.61 2.21
CA GLY A 150 -6.84 -4.56 1.56
C GLY A 150 -7.33 -4.21 0.17
N ALA A 151 -6.79 -3.11 -0.31
CA ALA A 151 -7.00 -2.61 -1.65
C ALA A 151 -5.69 -2.03 -2.21
N VAL A 152 -5.37 -2.35 -3.45
CA VAL A 152 -4.28 -1.73 -4.24
C VAL A 152 -4.88 -0.96 -5.41
N VAL A 153 -4.25 0.14 -5.80
CA VAL A 153 -4.61 0.91 -6.98
C VAL A 153 -3.38 1.09 -7.86
N TYR A 154 -3.49 0.64 -9.10
CA TYR A 154 -2.52 0.79 -10.17
C TYR A 154 -2.98 1.83 -11.18
N ILE A 155 -2.01 2.50 -11.81
CA ILE A 155 -2.22 3.29 -13.00
C ILE A 155 -1.70 2.51 -14.20
N GLN A 156 -2.57 2.34 -15.18
CA GLN A 156 -2.24 1.82 -16.50
C GLN A 156 -2.20 3.00 -17.47
N ALA A 157 -1.00 3.39 -17.88
CA ALA A 157 -0.78 4.40 -18.90
C ALA A 157 -0.52 3.73 -20.25
N VAL A 158 -1.28 4.14 -21.28
CA VAL A 158 -1.09 3.67 -22.66
C VAL A 158 -0.56 4.83 -23.48
N SER A 159 0.56 4.66 -24.16
CA SER A 159 1.16 5.68 -25.01
C SER A 159 0.48 5.76 -26.38
N LYS A 160 0.77 6.83 -27.14
CA LYS A 160 0.33 6.93 -28.55
C LYS A 160 0.92 5.85 -29.45
N THR A 161 2.06 5.26 -29.09
CA THR A 161 2.72 4.17 -29.83
C THR A 161 2.20 2.79 -29.46
N GLY A 162 1.30 2.68 -28.47
CA GLY A 162 0.72 1.42 -28.00
C GLY A 162 1.45 0.77 -26.83
N GLU A 163 2.57 1.35 -26.38
CA GLU A 163 3.25 0.91 -25.16
C GLU A 163 2.32 1.06 -23.95
N THR A 164 2.24 0.03 -23.12
CA THR A 164 1.42 0.04 -21.91
C THR A 164 2.30 -0.16 -20.70
N ARG A 165 2.15 0.72 -19.70
CA ARG A 165 2.86 0.64 -18.43
C ARG A 165 1.87 0.59 -17.28
N ASN A 166 2.00 -0.43 -16.44
CA ASN A 166 1.23 -0.59 -15.21
C ASN A 166 2.15 -0.31 -14.02
N GLN A 167 1.76 0.57 -13.11
CA GLN A 167 2.56 0.91 -11.92
C GLN A 167 1.66 1.02 -10.70
N LEU A 168 2.12 0.51 -9.56
CA LEU A 168 1.43 0.69 -8.30
C LEU A 168 1.45 2.17 -7.94
N LEU A 169 0.27 2.75 -7.70
CA LEU A 169 0.17 4.14 -7.25
C LEU A 169 0.08 4.22 -5.74
N CYS A 170 -0.82 3.42 -5.16
CA CYS A 170 -1.03 3.42 -3.72
C CYS A 170 -1.75 2.15 -3.26
N SER A 171 -1.68 1.88 -1.97
CA SER A 171 -2.47 0.82 -1.36
C SER A 171 -2.88 1.11 0.08
N LYS A 172 -3.90 0.39 0.53
CA LYS A 172 -4.43 0.50 1.87
C LYS A 172 -4.87 -0.86 2.39
N SER A 173 -4.50 -1.17 3.62
CA SER A 173 -4.95 -2.38 4.31
C SER A 173 -5.53 -2.04 5.68
N ARG A 174 -6.30 -2.98 6.21
CA ARG A 174 -6.84 -2.98 7.58
C ARG A 174 -6.76 -4.40 8.12
N VAL A 175 -6.31 -4.53 9.36
CA VAL A 175 -6.39 -5.81 10.08
C VAL A 175 -7.87 -6.15 10.29
N ALA A 176 -8.21 -7.42 10.16
CA ALA A 176 -9.57 -7.90 10.34
C ALA A 176 -10.03 -7.58 11.78
N PRO A 177 -11.29 -7.19 11.99
CA PRO A 177 -11.79 -6.91 13.34
C PRO A 177 -11.71 -8.15 14.25
N LEU A 178 -11.47 -7.94 15.54
CA LEU A 178 -11.47 -9.02 16.54
C LEU A 178 -12.83 -9.70 16.66
N LYS A 179 -13.92 -8.94 16.41
CA LYS A 179 -15.25 -9.52 16.30
C LYS A 179 -15.31 -10.38 15.03
N MET A 180 -15.52 -11.68 15.20
CA MET A 180 -15.60 -12.62 14.08
C MET A 180 -16.54 -12.12 12.99
N MET A 181 -16.01 -12.07 11.77
CA MET A 181 -16.72 -11.76 10.55
C MET A 181 -16.47 -12.90 9.56
N THR A 182 -17.49 -13.21 8.76
CA THR A 182 -17.34 -14.18 7.67
C THR A 182 -16.44 -13.60 6.57
N ILE A 183 -15.71 -14.46 5.86
CA ILE A 183 -14.85 -14.06 4.74
C ILE A 183 -15.59 -13.19 3.72
N PRO A 184 -16.83 -13.52 3.27
CA PRO A 184 -17.58 -12.66 2.35
C PRO A 184 -17.81 -11.23 2.86
N ARG A 185 -18.00 -11.04 4.17
CA ARG A 185 -18.17 -9.70 4.75
C ARG A 185 -16.87 -8.91 4.77
N LEU A 186 -15.72 -9.59 4.89
CA LEU A 186 -14.40 -8.97 4.81
C LEU A 186 -14.06 -8.63 3.35
N GLU A 187 -14.36 -9.51 2.39
CA GLU A 187 -14.22 -9.25 0.95
C GLU A 187 -15.05 -8.03 0.53
N LEU A 188 -16.31 -7.92 0.97
CA LEU A 188 -17.13 -6.73 0.75
C LEU A 188 -16.55 -5.48 1.43
N ALA A 189 -15.92 -5.63 2.60
CA ALA A 189 -15.25 -4.51 3.27
C ALA A 189 -13.99 -4.07 2.51
N ALA A 190 -13.26 -5.00 1.88
CA ALA A 190 -12.17 -4.72 0.97
C ALA A 190 -12.65 -3.94 -0.26
N CYS A 191 -13.77 -4.37 -0.86
CA CYS A 191 -14.39 -3.67 -1.98
C CYS A 191 -14.77 -2.22 -1.63
N LEU A 192 -15.38 -2.00 -0.46
CA LEU A 192 -15.69 -0.64 0.00
C LEU A 192 -14.41 0.18 0.27
N LEU A 193 -13.36 -0.44 0.82
CA LEU A 193 -12.07 0.20 1.01
C LEU A 193 -11.46 0.63 -0.32
N LEU A 194 -11.54 -0.24 -1.34
CA LEU A 194 -11.05 0.01 -2.67
C LEU A 194 -11.75 1.21 -3.31
N VAL A 195 -13.08 1.23 -3.34
CA VAL A 195 -13.82 2.35 -3.95
C VAL A 195 -13.49 3.68 -3.28
N LYS A 196 -13.36 3.70 -1.96
CA LYS A 196 -12.97 4.91 -1.21
C LYS A 196 -11.54 5.35 -1.54
N LEU A 197 -10.61 4.40 -1.70
CA LEU A 197 -9.24 4.69 -2.10
C LEU A 197 -9.19 5.23 -3.53
N THR A 198 -9.88 4.57 -4.47
CA THR A 198 -9.96 4.99 -5.88
C THR A 198 -10.54 6.39 -6.03
N ASN A 199 -11.62 6.73 -5.32
CA ASN A 199 -12.17 8.09 -5.36
C ASN A 199 -11.17 9.15 -4.86
N LYS A 200 -10.37 8.84 -3.83
CA LYS A 200 -9.29 9.74 -3.37
C LYS A 200 -8.19 9.89 -4.41
N VAL A 201 -7.84 8.80 -5.09
CA VAL A 201 -6.87 8.82 -6.20
C VAL A 201 -7.40 9.71 -7.33
N LEU A 202 -8.63 9.51 -7.77
CA LEU A 202 -9.23 10.31 -8.85
C LEU A 202 -9.30 11.80 -8.49
N ALA A 203 -9.61 12.14 -7.23
CA ALA A 203 -9.61 13.52 -6.77
C ALA A 203 -8.20 14.15 -6.70
N ALA A 204 -7.16 13.33 -6.53
CA ALA A 204 -5.76 13.79 -6.46
C ALA A 204 -5.06 13.81 -7.83
N LEU A 205 -5.54 13.01 -8.79
CA LEU A 205 -5.03 13.02 -10.15
C LEU A 205 -5.43 14.32 -10.85
N LYS A 206 -4.43 15.03 -11.37
CA LYS A 206 -4.66 16.24 -12.20
C LYS A 206 -5.20 15.86 -13.59
N GLU A 207 -4.75 14.72 -14.10
CA GLU A 207 -5.20 14.17 -15.38
C GLU A 207 -6.51 13.41 -15.21
N ARG A 208 -7.38 13.51 -16.22
CA ARG A 208 -8.62 12.75 -16.24
C ARG A 208 -8.32 11.28 -16.53
N ALA A 209 -8.82 10.38 -15.69
CA ALA A 209 -8.85 8.96 -16.00
C ALA A 209 -9.93 8.68 -17.07
N ASP A 210 -9.56 7.96 -18.13
CA ASP A 210 -10.49 7.57 -19.20
C ASP A 210 -11.41 6.43 -18.77
N SER A 211 -10.93 5.56 -17.88
CA SER A 211 -11.68 4.42 -17.36
C SER A 211 -11.21 4.05 -15.97
N VAL A 212 -12.15 3.53 -15.17
CA VAL A 212 -11.88 2.97 -13.84
C VAL A 212 -12.40 1.53 -13.80
N LYS A 213 -11.52 0.59 -13.50
CA LYS A 213 -11.83 -0.85 -13.42
C LYS A 213 -11.47 -1.36 -12.03
N LEU A 214 -12.43 -1.99 -11.37
CA LEU A 214 -12.29 -2.52 -10.02
C LEU A 214 -12.47 -4.05 -10.05
N TRP A 215 -11.60 -4.74 -9.32
CA TRP A 215 -11.49 -6.19 -9.36
C TRP A 215 -11.59 -6.79 -7.97
N THR A 216 -12.26 -7.93 -7.88
CA THR A 216 -12.28 -8.82 -6.72
C THR A 216 -12.38 -10.25 -7.22
N ASP A 217 -11.80 -11.19 -6.49
CA ASP A 217 -11.91 -12.64 -6.71
C ASP A 217 -13.11 -13.27 -5.98
N SER A 218 -13.90 -12.46 -5.27
CA SER A 218 -15.11 -12.92 -4.60
C SER A 218 -16.34 -12.72 -5.46
N TYR A 219 -16.84 -13.81 -6.04
CA TYR A 219 -18.16 -13.83 -6.69
C TYR A 219 -19.30 -13.44 -5.73
N ILE A 220 -19.18 -13.74 -4.44
CA ILE A 220 -20.20 -13.39 -3.43
C ILE A 220 -20.23 -11.87 -3.23
N ALA A 221 -19.07 -11.25 -3.04
CA ALA A 221 -18.99 -9.80 -2.90
C ALA A 221 -19.49 -9.10 -4.18
N LEU A 222 -19.10 -9.60 -5.36
CA LEU A 222 -19.56 -9.06 -6.65
C LEU A 222 -21.07 -9.20 -6.84
N SER A 223 -21.64 -10.35 -6.48
CA SER A 223 -23.09 -10.58 -6.51
C SER A 223 -23.84 -9.61 -5.59
N TRP A 224 -23.35 -9.41 -4.36
CA TRP A 224 -23.93 -8.42 -3.44
C TRP A 224 -23.84 -6.99 -3.97
N ILE A 225 -22.71 -6.60 -4.58
CA ILE A 225 -22.53 -5.27 -5.18
C ILE A 225 -23.56 -5.02 -6.29
N ASN A 226 -23.95 -6.07 -7.02
CA ASN A 226 -24.96 -5.99 -8.09
C ASN A 226 -26.41 -6.15 -7.59
N THR A 227 -26.63 -6.38 -6.30
CA THR A 227 -27.96 -6.55 -5.71
C THR A 227 -28.47 -5.24 -5.12
N PHE A 228 -29.79 -4.99 -5.19
CA PHE A 228 -30.37 -3.83 -4.54
C PHE A 228 -30.18 -3.87 -3.00
N PRO A 229 -29.71 -2.79 -2.36
CA PRO A 229 -29.39 -2.81 -0.93
C PRO A 229 -30.54 -3.24 -0.01
N HIS A 230 -31.80 -2.90 -0.34
CA HIS A 230 -32.97 -3.22 0.49
C HIS A 230 -33.27 -4.72 0.57
N LEU A 231 -32.72 -5.54 -0.33
CA LEU A 231 -32.83 -7.00 -0.31
C LEU A 231 -31.78 -7.67 0.58
N LEU A 232 -30.80 -6.90 1.08
CA LEU A 232 -29.64 -7.40 1.81
C LEU A 232 -29.77 -7.12 3.31
N LYS A 233 -29.13 -7.95 4.13
CA LYS A 233 -29.05 -7.71 5.58
C LYS A 233 -28.27 -6.42 5.85
N THR A 234 -28.64 -5.70 6.91
CA THR A 234 -28.17 -4.33 7.25
C THR A 234 -26.66 -4.11 7.07
N PHE A 235 -25.81 -5.02 7.54
CA PHE A 235 -24.35 -4.89 7.39
C PHE A 235 -23.90 -4.81 5.94
N VAL A 236 -24.47 -5.68 5.10
CA VAL A 236 -24.17 -5.82 3.67
C VAL A 236 -24.82 -4.67 2.92
N ALA A 237 -26.12 -4.43 3.15
CA ALA A 237 -26.91 -3.34 2.56
C ALA A 237 -26.21 -1.98 2.68
N ASN A 238 -25.76 -1.61 3.88
CA ASN A 238 -25.12 -0.31 4.13
C ASN A 238 -23.79 -0.14 3.38
N ARG A 239 -23.06 -1.23 3.13
CA ARG A 239 -21.79 -1.20 2.38
C ARG A 239 -22.05 -1.20 0.87
N VAL A 240 -22.98 -2.02 0.41
CA VAL A 240 -23.39 -2.07 -1.01
C VAL A 240 -23.95 -0.73 -1.45
N SER A 241 -24.80 -0.09 -0.65
CA SER A 241 -25.31 1.27 -0.93
C SER A 241 -24.17 2.28 -1.11
N GLN A 242 -23.18 2.29 -0.21
CA GLN A 242 -22.00 3.15 -0.35
C GLN A 242 -21.16 2.81 -1.58
N ILE A 243 -20.95 1.52 -1.87
CA ILE A 243 -20.18 1.06 -3.04
C ILE A 243 -20.89 1.56 -4.31
N GLN A 244 -22.18 1.27 -4.48
CA GLN A 244 -22.96 1.66 -5.64
C GLN A 244 -22.97 3.18 -5.84
N GLN A 245 -23.12 3.95 -4.75
CA GLN A 245 -23.09 5.41 -4.81
C GLN A 245 -21.72 5.94 -5.27
N LEU A 246 -20.63 5.39 -4.74
CA LEU A 246 -19.26 5.87 -4.99
C LEU A 246 -18.61 5.27 -6.25
N SER A 247 -19.23 4.26 -6.88
CA SER A 247 -18.68 3.54 -8.05
C SER A 247 -19.62 3.51 -9.25
N LYS A 248 -20.56 4.48 -9.33
CA LYS A 248 -21.56 4.57 -10.40
C LYS A 248 -20.96 4.52 -11.81
N ASP A 249 -19.81 5.17 -12.00
CA ASP A 249 -19.13 5.26 -13.30
C ASP A 249 -17.94 4.28 -13.42
N PHE A 250 -17.82 3.32 -12.51
CA PHE A 250 -16.71 2.35 -12.48
C PHE A 250 -17.17 0.97 -12.95
N GLN A 251 -16.25 0.19 -13.51
CA GLN A 251 -16.53 -1.17 -13.97
C GLN A 251 -16.04 -2.19 -12.96
N TRP A 252 -16.96 -2.93 -12.34
CA TRP A 252 -16.64 -4.05 -11.48
C TRP A 252 -16.47 -5.34 -12.29
N ARG A 253 -15.41 -6.10 -11.98
CA ARG A 253 -15.07 -7.34 -12.66
C ARG A 253 -14.54 -8.38 -11.68
N HIS A 254 -14.67 -9.64 -12.06
CA HIS A 254 -14.05 -10.75 -11.36
C HIS A 254 -12.61 -10.98 -11.86
N ILE A 255 -11.71 -11.38 -10.98
CA ILE A 255 -10.35 -11.84 -11.30
C ILE A 255 -10.05 -13.17 -10.58
N SER A 256 -9.21 -14.04 -11.13
CA SER A 256 -8.73 -15.22 -10.41
C SER A 256 -7.88 -14.79 -9.19
N SER A 257 -8.01 -15.49 -8.06
CA SER A 257 -7.22 -15.23 -6.85
C SER A 257 -5.71 -15.28 -7.10
N GLU A 258 -5.25 -16.18 -7.97
CA GLU A 258 -3.84 -16.32 -8.36
C GLU A 258 -3.28 -15.08 -9.07
N CYS A 259 -4.16 -14.29 -9.70
CA CYS A 259 -3.81 -13.08 -10.42
C CYS A 259 -4.13 -11.81 -9.62
N ASN A 260 -4.59 -11.94 -8.36
CA ASN A 260 -5.01 -10.80 -7.56
C ASN A 260 -3.83 -10.19 -6.77
N PRO A 261 -3.29 -9.03 -7.16
CA PRO A 261 -2.17 -8.41 -6.46
C PRO A 261 -2.52 -7.96 -5.03
N ALA A 262 -3.81 -7.86 -4.68
CA ALA A 262 -4.24 -7.50 -3.33
C ALA A 262 -4.05 -8.64 -2.30
N ASP A 263 -3.82 -9.90 -2.72
CA ASP A 263 -3.61 -11.04 -1.80
C ASP A 263 -2.42 -10.81 -0.86
N ALA A 264 -1.34 -10.22 -1.38
CA ALA A 264 -0.18 -9.83 -0.60
C ALA A 264 -0.53 -8.88 0.57
N LEU A 265 -1.54 -8.02 0.41
CA LEU A 265 -1.98 -7.11 1.47
C LEU A 265 -2.77 -7.82 2.57
N SER A 266 -3.61 -8.78 2.19
CA SER A 266 -4.53 -9.44 3.13
C SER A 266 -3.82 -10.51 3.97
N ARG A 267 -2.74 -11.10 3.45
CA ARG A 267 -1.91 -12.09 4.17
C ARG A 267 -0.69 -11.48 4.84
N GLY A 268 -0.15 -10.42 4.23
CA GLY A 268 1.10 -9.79 4.64
C GLY A 268 2.34 -10.56 4.18
N LEU A 269 3.41 -9.82 3.90
CA LEU A 269 4.71 -10.36 3.43
C LEU A 269 5.83 -9.89 4.35
N ASP A 270 6.94 -10.64 4.41
CA ASP A 270 8.19 -10.06 4.94
C ASP A 270 8.89 -9.20 3.88
N ALA A 271 9.90 -8.44 4.31
CA ALA A 271 10.58 -7.49 3.44
C ALA A 271 11.41 -8.19 2.35
N ARG A 272 11.94 -9.39 2.62
CA ARG A 272 12.65 -10.19 1.61
C ARG A 272 11.71 -10.57 0.47
N THR A 273 10.54 -11.10 0.80
CA THR A 273 9.54 -11.50 -0.20
C THR A 273 9.01 -10.27 -0.94
N LEU A 274 8.74 -9.18 -0.22
CA LEU A 274 8.27 -7.93 -0.83
C LEU A 274 9.30 -7.34 -1.81
N ALA A 275 10.59 -7.43 -1.51
CA ALA A 275 11.65 -6.94 -2.41
C ALA A 275 11.76 -7.73 -3.71
N ALA A 276 11.19 -8.95 -3.76
CA ALA A 276 11.09 -9.74 -4.99
C ALA A 276 9.84 -9.44 -5.83
N TYR A 277 8.90 -8.64 -5.31
CA TYR A 277 7.75 -8.18 -6.10
C TYR A 277 8.15 -7.00 -6.98
N GLU A 278 7.66 -6.97 -8.22
CA GLU A 278 7.66 -5.75 -9.04
C GLU A 278 6.58 -4.80 -8.50
N LEU A 279 7.02 -3.68 -7.90
CA LEU A 279 6.17 -2.62 -7.34
C LEU A 279 5.99 -1.46 -8.32
#